data_AF-A0A0D7ARF3-F1
#
_entry.id   AF-A0A0D7ARF3-F1
#
_cell.length_a   1.000
_cell.length_b   1.000
_cell.length_c   1.000
_cell.angle_alpha   90.00
_cell.angle_beta   90.00
_cell.angle_gamma   90.00
#
_symmetry.space_group_name_H-M   'P 1'
#
loop_
_entity.id
_entity.type
_entity.pdbx_description
1 polymer ?
#
loop_
_entity_poly.entity_id
_entity_poly.type
_entity_poly.pdbx_seq_one_letter_code
_entity_poly.pdbx_strand_id
1 'polypeptide(L)'
;MDVDGESPPELADDDLYFPFASKLDWEVARWMVTEGIGHGSFNRLLKIEGVRERLGLSYNNTRGLHQHVDDIPRRAGRWHTKKITFPDRPNE
;
A
#
# COMPACT_ATOMS: atom_id res chain seq x y z
N MET A 1 19.37 -31.83 -0.84
CA MET A 1 20.34 -31.17 0.06
C MET A 1 21.03 -30.16 -0.82
N ASP A 2 20.77 -28.86 -0.75
CA ASP A 2 20.01 -28.07 0.20
C ASP A 2 19.21 -27.02 -0.59
N VAL A 3 17.96 -26.83 -0.17
CA VAL A 3 17.04 -25.89 -0.81
C VAL A 3 17.41 -24.53 -0.24
N ASP A 4 18.27 -23.77 -0.92
CA ASP A 4 18.43 -22.34 -0.64
C ASP A 4 17.16 -21.62 -1.10
N GLY A 5 16.09 -21.85 -0.34
CA GLY A 5 14.81 -21.19 -0.42
C GLY A 5 14.92 -19.80 0.16
N GLU A 6 15.64 -18.91 -0.53
CA GLU A 6 15.39 -17.49 -0.36
C GLU A 6 14.07 -17.21 -1.10
N SER A 7 12.97 -17.44 -0.40
CA SER A 7 11.65 -16.96 -0.81
C SER A 7 11.79 -15.51 -1.32
N PRO A 8 11.01 -15.08 -2.33
CA PRO A 8 10.82 -13.65 -2.55
C PRO A 8 10.61 -12.99 -1.18
N PRO A 9 11.19 -11.81 -0.89
CA PRO A 9 10.89 -11.16 0.39
C PRO A 9 9.37 -11.15 0.46
N GLU A 10 8.81 -11.94 1.38
CA GLU A 10 7.39 -11.89 1.67
C GLU A 10 7.26 -10.50 2.25
N LEU A 11 6.92 -9.55 1.36
CA LEU A 11 6.57 -8.21 1.79
C LEU A 11 5.50 -8.46 2.83
N ALA A 12 5.80 -8.08 4.08
CA ALA A 12 4.81 -8.19 5.12
C ALA A 12 3.55 -7.48 4.60
N ASP A 13 2.36 -7.94 4.97
CA ASP A 13 1.12 -7.28 4.51
C ASP A 13 1.15 -5.77 4.78
N ASP A 14 1.86 -5.36 5.84
CA ASP A 14 2.12 -3.96 6.20
C ASP A 14 2.93 -3.17 5.14
N ASP A 15 3.89 -3.82 4.45
CA ASP A 15 4.68 -3.20 3.37
C ASP A 15 3.88 -3.06 2.07
N LEU A 16 2.93 -3.97 1.82
CA LEU A 16 2.12 -3.98 0.59
C LEU A 16 1.19 -2.77 0.50
N TYR A 17 0.68 -2.33 1.65
CA TYR A 17 -0.23 -1.20 1.72
C TYR A 17 0.43 0.10 2.12
N PHE A 18 1.75 0.12 2.38
CA PHE A 18 2.48 1.36 2.64
C PHE A 18 2.16 2.42 1.56
N PRO A 19 1.76 3.65 1.95
CA PRO A 19 1.86 4.26 3.27
C PRO A 19 0.62 4.10 4.17
N PHE A 20 -0.39 3.37 3.72
CA PHE A 20 -1.62 3.12 4.48
C PHE A 20 -1.36 2.15 5.64
N ALA A 21 -2.12 2.32 6.72
CA ALA A 21 -1.98 1.52 7.94
C ALA A 21 -2.51 0.09 7.78
N SER A 22 -3.34 -0.16 6.75
CA SER A 22 -3.89 -1.48 6.45
C SER A 22 -4.49 -1.53 5.04
N LYS A 23 -4.86 -2.74 4.61
CA LYS A 23 -5.69 -2.94 3.40
C LYS A 23 -6.98 -2.12 3.43
N LEU A 24 -7.69 -2.11 4.56
CA LEU A 24 -8.97 -1.40 4.71
C LEU A 24 -8.77 0.12 4.54
N ASP A 25 -7.72 0.66 5.14
CA ASP A 25 -7.33 2.06 5.01
C ASP A 25 -7.05 2.44 3.54
N TRP A 26 -6.32 1.59 2.80
CA TRP A 26 -6.09 1.74 1.36
C TRP A 26 -7.37 1.59 0.53
N GLU A 27 -8.26 0.64 0.84
CA GLU A 27 -9.50 0.41 0.09
C GLU A 27 -10.46 1.60 0.19
N VAL A 28 -10.58 2.21 1.38
CA VAL A 28 -11.40 3.41 1.58
C VAL A 28 -10.83 4.60 0.81
N ALA A 29 -9.50 4.77 0.84
CA ALA A 29 -8.80 5.79 0.07
C ALA A 29 -9.03 5.64 -1.44
N ARG A 30 -8.82 4.42 -1.96
CA ARG A 30 -9.02 4.07 -3.36
C ARG A 30 -10.46 4.28 -3.79
N TRP A 31 -11.43 3.84 -2.99
CA TRP A 31 -12.86 4.02 -3.26
C TRP A 31 -13.19 5.51 -3.40
N MET A 32 -12.75 6.35 -2.46
CA MET A 32 -13.01 7.79 -2.47
C MET A 32 -12.53 8.45 -3.78
N VAL A 33 -11.31 8.12 -4.20
CA VAL A 33 -10.71 8.65 -5.44
C VAL A 33 -11.43 8.12 -6.68
N THR A 34 -11.73 6.81 -6.71
CA THR A 34 -12.37 6.15 -7.87
C THR A 34 -13.77 6.68 -8.12
N GLU A 35 -14.54 6.90 -7.06
CA GLU A 35 -15.91 7.43 -7.14
C GLU A 35 -15.95 8.96 -7.29
N GLY A 36 -14.80 9.64 -7.29
CA GLY A 36 -14.75 11.10 -7.42
C GLY A 36 -15.47 11.85 -6.30
N ILE A 37 -15.44 11.31 -5.07
CA ILE A 37 -16.15 11.92 -3.94
C ILE A 37 -15.56 13.30 -3.65
N GLY A 38 -16.42 14.34 -3.63
CA GLY A 38 -15.98 15.69 -3.32
C GLY A 38 -15.32 15.77 -1.93
N HIS A 39 -14.16 16.45 -1.84
CA HIS A 39 -13.35 16.53 -0.62
C HIS A 39 -14.14 17.00 0.60
N GLY A 40 -15.07 17.94 0.42
CA GLY A 40 -15.92 18.43 1.51
C GLY A 40 -16.86 17.35 2.06
N SER A 41 -17.41 16.49 1.20
CA SER A 41 -18.28 15.39 1.62
C SER A 41 -17.50 14.30 2.35
N PHE A 42 -16.33 13.94 1.84
CA PHE A 42 -15.46 12.98 2.51
C PHE A 42 -14.97 13.49 3.87
N ASN A 43 -14.58 14.76 3.95
CA ASN A 43 -14.22 15.38 5.24
C ASN A 43 -15.36 15.39 6.25
N ARG A 44 -16.62 15.53 5.81
CA ARG A 44 -17.77 15.41 6.71
C ARG A 44 -17.96 13.99 7.22
N LEU A 45 -17.77 12.97 6.36
CA LEU A 45 -17.79 11.56 6.76
C LEU A 45 -16.71 11.28 7.82
N LEU A 46 -15.47 11.72 7.59
CA LEU A 46 -14.35 11.51 8.52
C LEU A 46 -14.49 12.24 9.86
N LYS A 47 -15.39 13.23 9.95
CA LYS A 47 -15.71 13.95 11.20
C LYS A 47 -16.78 13.26 12.04
N ILE A 48 -17.47 12.25 11.50
CA ILE A 48 -18.42 11.47 12.29
C ILE A 48 -17.63 10.69 13.35
N GLU A 49 -18.03 10.86 14.61
CA GLU A 49 -17.37 10.24 15.75
C GLU A 49 -17.32 8.71 15.57
N GLY A 50 -16.12 8.14 15.74
CA GLY A 50 -15.89 6.70 15.64
C GLY A 50 -15.68 6.17 14.22
N VAL A 51 -15.93 6.93 13.15
CA VAL A 51 -15.73 6.44 11.78
C VAL A 51 -14.26 6.13 11.52
N ARG A 52 -13.35 7.03 11.90
CA ARG A 52 -11.93 6.85 11.65
C ARG A 52 -11.35 5.73 12.50
N GLU A 53 -11.73 5.69 13.77
CA GLU A 53 -11.21 4.74 14.75
C GLU A 53 -11.69 3.31 14.42
N ARG A 54 -12.96 3.15 14.04
CA ARG A 54 -13.52 1.83 13.70
C ARG A 54 -13.02 1.29 12.36
N LEU A 55 -12.67 2.17 11.43
CA LEU A 55 -12.12 1.79 10.12
C LEU A 55 -10.58 1.77 10.10
N GLY A 56 -9.92 2.21 11.18
CA GLY A 56 -8.46 2.26 11.26
C GLY A 56 -7.81 3.19 10.22
N LEU A 57 -8.44 4.32 9.91
CA LEU A 57 -7.97 5.21 8.84
C LEU A 57 -6.76 6.05 9.28
N SER A 58 -5.68 6.02 8.49
CA SER A 58 -4.44 6.76 8.79
C SER A 58 -4.56 8.27 8.60
N TYR A 59 -5.59 8.71 7.88
CA TYR A 59 -5.85 10.12 7.55
C TYR A 59 -7.11 10.65 8.24
N ASN A 60 -7.17 11.97 8.47
CA ASN A 60 -8.29 12.67 9.12
C ASN A 60 -9.07 13.62 8.21
N ASN A 61 -8.58 13.81 6.99
CA ASN A 61 -9.21 14.61 5.94
C ASN A 61 -8.60 14.25 4.58
N THR A 62 -9.20 14.73 3.50
CA THR A 62 -8.70 14.49 2.13
C THR A 62 -7.29 15.02 1.90
N ARG A 63 -6.90 16.12 2.55
CA ARG A 63 -5.52 16.63 2.44
C ARG A 63 -4.51 15.66 3.05
N GLY A 64 -4.81 15.11 4.24
CA GLY A 64 -3.98 14.10 4.90
C GLY A 64 -3.89 12.83 4.07
N LEU A 65 -4.99 12.44 3.41
CA LEU A 65 -4.98 11.33 2.47
C LEU A 65 -4.01 11.57 1.30
N HIS A 66 -4.08 12.73 0.64
CA HIS A 66 -3.17 13.05 -0.45
C HIS A 66 -1.72 13.16 0.01
N GLN A 67 -1.48 13.71 1.20
CA GLN A 67 -0.16 13.76 1.80
C GLN A 67 0.43 12.36 2.00
N HIS A 68 -0.40 11.41 2.43
CA HIS A 68 0.01 10.00 2.52
C HIS A 68 0.43 9.46 1.16
N VAL A 69 -0.36 9.69 0.11
CA VAL A 69 0.01 9.26 -1.26
C VAL A 69 1.33 9.90 -1.71
N ASP A 70 1.57 11.16 -1.34
CA ASP A 70 2.81 11.88 -1.66
C ASP A 70 4.05 11.32 -0.92
N ASP A 71 3.86 10.60 0.19
CA ASP A 71 4.96 9.94 0.93
C ASP A 71 5.51 8.72 0.17
N ILE A 72 4.82 8.26 -0.90
CA ILE A 72 5.31 7.18 -1.76
C ILE A 72 6.60 7.65 -2.47
N PRO A 73 7.71 6.91 -2.31
CA PRO A 73 8.97 7.28 -2.94
C PRO A 73 8.83 7.40 -4.46
N ARG A 74 9.15 8.58 -5.01
CA ARG A 74 9.13 8.83 -6.47
C ARG A 74 10.07 7.92 -7.28
N ARG A 75 11.02 7.28 -6.62
CA ARG A 75 11.92 6.27 -7.19
C ARG A 75 11.81 5.04 -6.32
N ALA A 76 11.59 3.87 -6.93
CA ALA A 76 11.52 2.57 -6.27
C ALA A 76 12.88 2.10 -5.67
N GLY A 77 13.74 3.04 -5.26
CA GLY A 77 15.09 2.77 -4.81
C GLY A 77 16.02 2.35 -5.94
N ARG A 78 17.01 1.51 -5.61
CA ARG A 78 17.94 0.91 -6.57
C ARG A 78 17.26 -0.28 -7.23
N TRP A 79 17.41 -0.40 -8.54
CA TRP A 79 17.01 -1.61 -9.25
C TRP A 79 17.88 -2.79 -8.80
N HIS A 80 17.24 -3.91 -8.52
CA HIS A 80 17.91 -5.16 -8.20
C HIS A 80 17.70 -6.13 -9.37
N THR A 81 18.77 -6.79 -9.79
CA THR A 81 18.71 -7.83 -10.82
C THR A 81 18.92 -9.18 -10.14
N LYS A 82 17.97 -10.11 -10.30
CA LYS A 82 18.13 -11.51 -9.89
C LYS A 82 18.22 -12.38 -11.15
N LYS A 83 19.21 -13.26 -11.19
CA LYS A 83 19.30 -14.31 -12.22
C LYS A 83 18.56 -15.53 -11.70
N ILE A 84 17.50 -15.92 -12.40
CA ILE A 84 16.80 -17.18 -12.14
C ILE A 84 17.38 -18.24 -13.09
N THR A 85 17.58 -19.46 -12.59
CA THR A 85 18.05 -20.59 -13.39
C THR A 85 17.09 -21.76 -13.19
N PHE A 86 16.76 -22.44 -14.27
CA PHE A 86 15.90 -23.62 -14.23
C PHE A 86 16.78 -24.88 -14.15
N PRO A 87 16.51 -25.81 -13.21
CA PRO A 87 17.32 -27.02 -13.04
C PRO A 87 17.37 -27.90 -14.29
N ASP A 88 16.30 -27.88 -15.08
CA ASP A 88 16.14 -28.62 -16.34
C ASP A 88 16.81 -27.92 -17.53
N ARG A 89 17.24 -26.66 -17.38
CA ARG A 89 17.87 -25.86 -18.44
C ARG A 89 19.02 -25.00 -17.89
N PRO A 90 20.15 -25.62 -17.52
CA PRO A 90 21.27 -24.92 -16.89
C PRO A 90 21.99 -23.90 -17.79
N ASN A 91 21.68 -23.88 -19.08
CA ASN A 91 22.28 -22.98 -20.08
C ASN A 91 21.34 -21.87 -20.55
N GLU A 92 20.13 -21.77 -19.99
CA GLU A 92 19.13 -20.72 -20.29
C GLU A 92 19.04 -19.71 -19.14
#